data_AF-A0A815V604-F1
#
_entry.id   AF-A0A815V604-F1
#
_cell.length_a   1.000
_cell.length_b   1.000
_cell.length_c   1.000
_cell.angle_alpha   90.00
_cell.angle_beta   90.00
_cell.angle_gamma   90.00
#
_symmetry.space_group_name_H-M   'P 1'
#
loop_
_entity.id
_entity.type
_entity.pdbx_description
1 polymer ?
#
loop_
_entity_poly.entity_id
_entity_poly.type
_entity_poly.pdbx_seq_one_letter_code
_entity_poly.pdbx_strand_id
1 'polypeptide(L)'
;MLMSVPWGHGELELDSGEILTLPKQVLQAKRSHVIDQYKWHCEEVKFTPLKDRKLFYIVENLNASEQKVLSGLDDFAAAARDASEKLEFICQRLLISSAERKRLNLTRAH
;
A
#
# COMPACT_ATOMS: atom_id res chain seq x y z
N MET A 1 32.52 -11.01 -17.67
CA MET A 1 31.75 -9.74 -17.67
C MET A 1 31.77 -9.21 -16.24
N LEU A 2 32.59 -8.20 -15.96
CA LEU A 2 32.61 -7.53 -14.65
C LEU A 2 31.52 -6.44 -14.70
N MET A 3 30.38 -6.69 -14.06
CA MET A 3 29.37 -5.66 -13.85
C MET A 3 29.91 -4.74 -12.75
N SER A 4 30.32 -3.52 -13.11
CA SER A 4 30.64 -2.48 -12.15
C SER A 4 29.33 -2.10 -11.43
N VAL A 5 29.08 -2.77 -10.30
CA VAL A 5 28.07 -2.32 -9.35
C VAL A 5 28.61 -1.01 -8.77
N PRO A 6 27.83 0.09 -8.72
CA PRO A 6 28.34 1.35 -8.19
C PRO A 6 28.67 1.15 -6.70
N TRP A 7 29.96 1.02 -6.39
CA TRP A 7 30.47 0.96 -5.03
C TRP A 7 30.38 2.36 -4.41
N GLY A 8 29.43 2.56 -3.50
CA GLY A 8 29.25 3.83 -2.81
C GLY A 8 28.11 3.76 -1.82
N HIS A 9 28.18 4.62 -0.80
CA HIS A 9 27.08 4.84 0.12
C HIS A 9 26.16 5.93 -0.44
N GLY A 10 24.88 5.87 -0.12
CA GLY A 10 23.88 6.89 -0.38
C GLY A 10 23.10 7.18 0.90
N GLU A 11 22.56 8.38 0.99
CA GLU A 11 21.79 8.83 2.13
C GLU A 11 20.30 8.62 1.89
N LEU A 12 19.58 8.22 2.94
CA LEU A 12 18.14 8.11 2.98
C LEU A 12 17.64 8.91 4.18
N GLU A 13 16.92 9.99 3.92
CA GLU A 13 16.23 10.77 4.95
C GLU A 13 14.91 10.08 5.29
N LEU A 14 14.67 9.86 6.57
CA LEU A 14 13.42 9.33 7.12
C LEU A 14 12.47 10.48 7.45
N ASP A 15 11.17 10.18 7.58
CA ASP A 15 10.17 11.17 7.99
C ASP A 15 10.42 11.76 9.40
N SER A 16 11.25 11.08 10.21
CA SER A 16 11.75 11.57 11.50
C SER A 16 12.83 12.66 11.39
N GLY A 17 13.34 12.91 10.18
CA GLY A 17 14.51 13.77 9.92
C GLY A 17 15.87 13.06 10.12
N GLU A 18 15.86 11.76 10.42
CA GLU A 18 17.08 10.96 10.54
C GLU A 18 17.64 10.61 9.16
N ILE A 19 18.96 10.75 8.98
CA ILE A 19 19.64 10.40 7.73
C ILE A 19 20.39 9.08 7.92
N LEU A 20 19.95 8.05 7.20
CA LEU A 20 20.60 6.75 7.16
C LEU A 20 21.56 6.66 5.98
N THR A 21 22.82 6.30 6.26
CA THR A 21 23.81 6.02 5.22
C THR A 21 23.79 4.54 4.87
N LEU A 22 23.37 4.20 3.65
CA LEU A 22 23.20 2.83 3.18
C LEU A 22 24.00 2.57 1.90
N PRO A 23 24.45 1.33 1.64
CA PRO A 23 25.03 0.97 0.35
C PRO A 23 24.02 1.24 -0.78
N LYS A 24 24.50 1.81 -1.90
CA LYS A 24 23.66 2.13 -3.07
C LYS A 24 22.87 0.91 -3.59
N GLN A 25 23.38 -0.29 -3.40
CA GLN A 25 22.73 -1.55 -3.77
C GLN A 25 21.42 -1.75 -3.00
N VAL A 26 21.39 -1.39 -1.72
CA VAL A 26 20.18 -1.50 -0.89
C VAL A 26 19.13 -0.51 -1.37
N LEU A 27 19.56 0.74 -1.66
CA LEU A 27 18.67 1.76 -2.22
C LEU A 27 18.13 1.33 -3.59
N GLN A 28 18.98 0.79 -4.46
CA GLN A 28 18.60 0.30 -5.78
C GLN A 28 17.65 -0.92 -5.70
N ALA A 29 17.88 -1.83 -4.74
CA ALA A 29 16.99 -2.96 -4.50
C ALA A 29 15.60 -2.48 -4.06
N LYS A 30 15.52 -1.48 -3.16
CA LYS A 30 14.25 -0.87 -2.75
C LYS A 30 13.52 -0.24 -3.96
N ARG A 31 14.22 0.52 -4.80
CA ARG A 31 13.64 1.13 -6.02
C ARG A 31 13.10 0.07 -6.98
N SER A 32 13.88 -0.98 -7.22
CA SER A 32 13.48 -2.10 -8.10
C SER A 32 12.25 -2.80 -7.55
N HIS A 33 12.21 -3.04 -6.24
CA HIS A 33 11.07 -3.67 -5.59
C HIS A 33 9.77 -2.86 -5.74
N VAL A 34 9.82 -1.54 -5.59
CA VAL A 34 8.67 -0.65 -5.81
C VAL A 34 8.18 -0.73 -7.26
N ILE A 35 9.10 -0.80 -8.22
CA ILE A 35 8.78 -0.94 -9.65
C ILE A 35 8.09 -2.28 -9.93
N ASP A 36 8.57 -3.36 -9.32
CA ASP A 36 7.98 -4.69 -9.46
C ASP A 36 6.56 -4.73 -8.88
N GLN A 37 6.35 -4.13 -7.70
CA GLN A 37 5.02 -3.99 -7.11
C GLN A 37 4.06 -3.20 -8.00
N TYR A 38 4.52 -2.08 -8.58
CA TYR A 38 3.72 -1.30 -9.52
C TYR A 38 3.30 -2.13 -10.74
N LYS A 39 4.23 -2.88 -11.33
CA LYS A 39 3.92 -3.73 -12.48
C LYS A 39 2.94 -4.85 -12.12
N TRP A 40 3.14 -5.49 -10.97
CA TRP A 40 2.24 -6.52 -10.49
C TRP A 40 0.82 -5.98 -10.33
N HIS A 41 0.67 -4.80 -9.73
CA HIS A 41 -0.64 -4.14 -9.65
C HIS A 41 -1.23 -3.82 -11.03
N CYS A 42 -0.40 -3.37 -11.99
CA CYS A 42 -0.85 -3.14 -13.36
C CYS A 42 -1.38 -4.41 -14.02
N GLU A 43 -0.76 -5.56 -13.78
CA GLU A 43 -1.23 -6.86 -14.26
C GLU A 43 -2.60 -7.23 -13.65
N GLU A 44 -2.77 -7.05 -12.34
CA GLU A 44 -4.05 -7.32 -11.65
C GLU A 44 -5.21 -6.50 -12.22
N VAL A 45 -4.98 -5.22 -12.48
CA VAL A 45 -6.02 -4.29 -12.98
C VAL A 45 -6.07 -4.21 -14.51
N LYS A 46 -5.32 -5.07 -15.22
CA LYS A 46 -5.19 -5.11 -16.70
C LYS A 46 -4.78 -3.78 -17.32
N PHE A 47 -3.95 -3.03 -16.62
CA PHE A 47 -3.34 -1.80 -17.10
C PHE A 47 -1.99 -2.09 -17.75
N THR A 48 -1.63 -1.32 -18.79
CA THR A 48 -0.33 -1.48 -19.46
C THR A 48 0.73 -0.67 -18.71
N PRO A 49 1.72 -1.31 -18.05
CA PRO A 49 2.73 -0.59 -17.27
C PRO A 49 3.66 0.23 -18.17
N LEU A 50 4.22 1.30 -17.61
CA LEU A 50 5.29 2.06 -18.25
C LEU A 50 6.58 1.23 -18.37
N LYS A 51 7.46 1.61 -19.30
CA LYS A 51 8.78 0.99 -19.44
C LYS A 51 9.65 1.24 -18.20
N ASP A 52 10.49 0.26 -17.86
CA ASP A 52 11.38 0.32 -16.68
C ASP A 52 12.18 1.59 -16.57
N ARG A 53 12.82 2.02 -17.67
CA ARG A 53 13.61 3.26 -17.68
C ARG A 53 12.80 4.47 -17.22
N LYS A 54 11.53 4.54 -17.59
CA LYS A 54 10.63 5.64 -17.21
C LYS A 54 10.21 5.52 -15.74
N LEU A 55 9.99 4.30 -15.26
CA LEU A 55 9.66 4.03 -13.86
C LEU A 55 10.83 4.34 -12.93
N PHE A 56 12.04 3.89 -13.26
CA PHE A 56 13.26 4.28 -12.53
C PHE A 56 13.43 5.80 -12.52
N TYR A 57 13.28 6.47 -13.66
CA TYR A 57 13.35 7.94 -13.70
C TYR A 57 12.34 8.60 -12.75
N ILE A 58 11.10 8.14 -12.72
CA ILE A 58 10.07 8.66 -11.80
C ILE A 58 10.50 8.43 -10.34
N VAL A 59 10.86 7.20 -9.98
CA VAL A 59 11.25 6.83 -8.61
C VAL A 59 12.50 7.59 -8.13
N GLU A 60 13.41 7.94 -9.03
CA GLU A 60 14.62 8.70 -8.70
C GLU A 60 14.42 10.21 -8.56
N ASN A 61 13.40 10.76 -9.24
CA ASN A 61 13.16 12.20 -9.30
C ASN A 61 11.91 12.65 -8.54
N LEU A 62 11.20 11.72 -7.89
CA LEU A 62 10.12 12.05 -6.95
C LEU A 62 10.71 12.80 -5.76
N ASN A 63 10.29 14.05 -5.57
CA ASN A 63 10.75 14.86 -4.45
C ASN A 63 10.13 14.34 -3.14
N ALA A 64 10.80 14.55 -2.00
CA ALA A 64 10.30 14.15 -0.68
C ALA A 64 8.87 14.67 -0.37
N SER A 65 8.52 15.84 -0.91
CA SER A 65 7.17 16.41 -0.79
C SER A 65 6.09 15.61 -1.52
N GLU A 66 6.43 14.91 -2.61
CA GLU A 66 5.49 14.07 -3.37
C GLU A 66 5.40 12.66 -2.75
N GLN A 67 6.48 12.16 -2.14
CA GLN A 67 6.45 10.95 -1.31
C GLN A 67 5.50 11.09 -0.10
N LYS A 68 5.44 12.28 0.51
CA LYS A 68 4.51 12.59 1.61
C LYS A 68 3.02 12.51 1.21
N VAL A 69 2.71 12.77 -0.06
CA VAL A 69 1.34 12.62 -0.59
C VAL A 69 1.00 11.13 -0.79
N LEU A 70 1.98 10.32 -1.18
CA LEU A 70 1.82 8.86 -1.27
C LEU A 70 1.64 8.21 0.10
N SER A 71 2.38 8.63 1.12
CA SER A 71 2.14 8.13 2.49
C SER A 71 0.74 8.51 2.99
N GLY A 72 0.27 9.73 2.69
CA GLY A 72 -1.10 10.14 2.99
C GLY A 72 -2.17 9.35 2.21
N LEU A 73 -1.83 8.83 1.03
CA LEU A 73 -2.70 7.94 0.26
C LEU A 73 -2.80 6.55 0.91
N ASP A 74 -1.69 6.02 1.42
CA ASP A 74 -1.66 4.76 2.17
C ASP A 74 -2.46 4.88 3.47
N ASP A 75 -2.34 5.99 4.19
CA ASP A 75 -3.13 6.30 5.39
C ASP A 75 -4.63 6.37 5.08
N PHE A 76 -5.00 7.01 3.97
CA PHE A 76 -6.39 7.08 3.51
C PHE A 76 -6.94 5.69 3.15
N ALA A 77 -6.16 4.87 2.44
CA ALA A 77 -6.55 3.51 2.08
C ALA A 77 -6.72 2.62 3.33
N ALA A 78 -5.83 2.76 4.32
CA ALA A 78 -5.94 2.07 5.60
C ALA A 78 -7.21 2.49 6.37
N ALA A 79 -7.49 3.79 6.43
CA ALA A 79 -8.71 4.32 7.06
C ALA A 79 -9.98 3.84 6.35
N ALA A 80 -9.98 3.78 5.01
CA ALA A 80 -11.10 3.28 4.22
C ALA A 80 -11.36 1.78 4.46
N ARG A 81 -10.29 0.97 4.60
CA ARG A 81 -10.39 -0.44 4.94
C ARG A 81 -10.99 -0.64 6.34
N ASP A 82 -10.48 0.06 7.35
CA ASP A 82 -11.00 -0.01 8.73
C ASP A 82 -12.47 0.41 8.82
N ALA A 83 -12.86 1.47 8.12
CA ALA A 83 -14.25 1.90 8.04
C ALA A 83 -15.15 0.84 7.38
N SER A 84 -14.66 0.19 6.33
CA SER A 84 -15.39 -0.86 5.60
C SER A 84 -15.59 -2.10 6.46
N GLU A 85 -14.56 -2.56 7.19
CA GLU A 85 -14.65 -3.70 8.12
C GLU A 85 -15.63 -3.41 9.26
N LYS A 86 -15.63 -2.20 9.82
CA LYS A 86 -16.61 -1.77 10.83
C LYS A 86 -18.04 -1.81 10.31
N LEU A 87 -18.26 -1.34 9.08
CA LEU A 87 -19.56 -1.38 8.42
C LEU A 87 -20.05 -2.82 8.24
N GLU A 88 -19.17 -3.70 7.75
CA GLU A 88 -19.48 -5.13 7.58
C GLU A 88 -19.87 -5.78 8.92
N PHE A 89 -19.13 -5.50 9.98
CA PHE A 89 -19.43 -5.98 11.33
C PHE A 89 -20.81 -5.52 11.83
N ILE A 90 -21.15 -4.25 11.62
CA ILE A 90 -22.47 -3.70 12.01
C ILE A 90 -23.58 -4.40 11.20
N CYS A 91 -23.41 -4.56 9.89
CA CYS A 91 -24.37 -5.25 9.04
C CYS A 91 -24.61 -6.70 9.50
N GLN A 92 -23.54 -7.46 9.81
CA GLN A 92 -23.66 -8.82 10.32
C GLN A 92 -24.43 -8.87 11.66
N ARG A 93 -24.13 -7.96 12.59
CA ARG A 93 -24.86 -7.87 13.87
C ARG A 93 -26.34 -7.56 13.70
N LEU A 94 -26.69 -6.65 12.79
CA LEU A 94 -28.08 -6.31 12.51
C LEU A 94 -28.84 -7.48 11.89
N LEU A 95 -28.19 -8.25 10.99
CA LEU A 95 -28.76 -9.47 10.42
C LEU A 95 -29.06 -10.52 11.50
N ILE A 96 -28.10 -10.79 12.39
CA ILE A 96 -28.28 -11.74 13.50
C ILE A 96 -29.41 -11.28 14.42
N SER A 97 -29.42 -10.00 14.84
CA SER A 97 -30.47 -9.47 15.71
C SER A 97 -31.86 -9.54 15.04
N SER A 98 -31.95 -9.30 13.73
CA SER A 98 -33.21 -9.42 12.99
C SER A 98 -33.71 -10.87 12.93
N ALA A 99 -32.79 -11.85 12.82
CA ALA A 99 -33.11 -13.27 12.81
C ALA A 99 -33.57 -13.76 14.20
N GLU A 100 -32.93 -13.28 15.27
CA GLU A 100 -33.34 -13.56 16.66
C GLU A 100 -34.72 -12.99 16.97
N ARG A 101 -35.00 -11.74 16.54
CA ARG A 101 -36.33 -11.13 16.70
C ARG A 101 -37.41 -11.92 15.96
N LYS A 102 -37.13 -12.42 14.75
CA LYS A 102 -38.06 -13.30 14.02
C LYS A 102 -38.31 -14.62 14.76
N ARG A 103 -37.28 -15.26 15.32
CA ARG A 103 -37.42 -16.50 16.10
C ARG A 103 -38.26 -16.30 17.36
N LEU A 104 -38.02 -15.23 18.12
CA LEU A 104 -38.76 -14.92 19.35
C LEU A 104 -40.25 -14.65 19.09
N ASN A 105 -40.58 -14.01 17.96
CA ASN A 105 -41.96 -13.75 17.58
C ASN A 105 -42.70 -15.02 17.12
N LEU A 106 -42.02 -15.99 16.52
CA LEU A 106 -42.62 -17.29 16.16
C LEU A 106 -42.92 -18.16 17.39
N THR A 107 -42.06 -18.16 18.39
CA THR A 107 -42.27 -18.92 19.64
C THR A 107 -43.34 -18.35 20.55
N ARG A 108 -43.79 -17.11 20.30
CA ARG A 108 -44.85 -16.43 21.07
C ARG A 108 -46.25 -16.57 20.47
N ALA A 109 -46.35 -17.18 19.28
CA ALA A 109 -47.59 -17.37 18.53
C ALA A 109 -48.20 -18.78 18.70
N HIS A 110 -47.60 -19.62 19.55
CA HIS A 110 -48.14 -20.90 20.03
C HIS A 110 -48.36 -20.82 21.54
#